data_AF-A0A3D2V1R0-F1
#
_entry.id   AF-A0A3D2V1R0-F1
#
_cell.length_a   1.000
_cell.length_b   1.000
_cell.length_c   1.000
_cell.angle_alpha   90.00
_cell.angle_beta   90.00
_cell.angle_gamma   90.00
#
_symmetry.space_group_name_H-M   'P 1'
#
loop_
_entity.id
_entity.type
_entity.pdbx_description
1 polymer ?
#
loop_
_entity_poly.entity_id
_entity_poly.type
_entity_poly.pdbx_seq_one_letter_code
_entity_poly.pdbx_strand_id
1 'polypeptide(L)'
;MDYKTIFIVDPIRSERIPLAKFLSEEIFTVMTFVSPNDCFKKSDLIRCDLIVFVPRKEKNEIKHLMNIKKKFRKIPLIFLLTEDFPDVNLTEITANGFPNLYKAGNNEKVREIMLGLLAAEGLPPRTEVPHPVPISKEVQNAIAAARGTE
;
A
#
# COMPACT_ATOMS: atom_id res chain seq x y z
N MET A 1 -1.18 -6.13 22.07
CA MET A 1 -0.66 -5.41 20.90
C MET A 1 -1.80 -5.36 19.91
N ASP A 2 -2.39 -4.18 19.66
CA ASP A 2 -3.48 -4.05 18.68
C ASP A 2 -2.87 -4.06 17.28
N TYR A 3 -2.81 -5.24 16.66
CA TYR A 3 -2.35 -5.38 15.28
C TYR A 3 -3.28 -4.60 14.35
N LYS A 4 -2.70 -3.70 13.55
CA LYS A 4 -3.46 -2.98 12.51
C LYS A 4 -3.59 -3.88 11.29
N THR A 5 -4.77 -3.88 10.70
CA THR A 5 -5.07 -4.75 9.56
C THR A 5 -5.31 -3.94 8.29
N ILE A 6 -4.60 -4.33 7.23
CA ILE A 6 -4.62 -3.67 5.93
C ILE A 6 -5.26 -4.60 4.91
N PHE A 7 -6.25 -4.10 4.19
CA PHE A 7 -6.90 -4.83 3.11
C PHE A 7 -6.38 -4.34 1.76
N ILE A 8 -5.76 -5.22 0.99
CA ILE A 8 -5.35 -4.93 -0.38
C ILE A 8 -6.40 -5.51 -1.32
N VAL A 9 -6.98 -4.65 -2.15
CA VAL A 9 -8.00 -5.00 -3.13
C VAL A 9 -7.42 -4.77 -4.51
N ASP A 10 -7.09 -5.86 -5.17
CA ASP A 10 -6.57 -5.83 -6.53
C ASP A 10 -7.01 -7.12 -7.23
N PRO A 11 -7.65 -7.07 -8.39
CA PRO A 11 -8.00 -8.29 -9.11
C PRO A 11 -6.79 -9.09 -9.60
N ILE A 12 -5.64 -8.46 -9.85
CA ILE A 12 -4.47 -9.09 -10.49
C ILE A 12 -3.60 -9.77 -9.44
N ARG A 13 -3.63 -11.11 -9.40
CA ARG A 13 -2.87 -11.90 -8.41
C ARG A 13 -1.37 -11.65 -8.46
N SER A 14 -0.79 -11.53 -9.67
CA SER A 14 0.65 -11.35 -9.88
C SER A 14 1.17 -10.01 -9.35
N GLU A 15 0.30 -9.00 -9.19
CA GLU A 15 0.65 -7.68 -8.63
C GLU A 15 0.28 -7.58 -7.15
N ARG A 16 -0.88 -8.12 -6.78
CA ARG A 16 -1.40 -8.11 -5.41
C ARG A 16 -0.48 -8.81 -4.40
N ILE A 17 0.06 -9.97 -4.75
CA ILE A 17 0.89 -10.77 -3.82
C ILE A 17 2.24 -10.08 -3.54
N PRO A 18 2.99 -9.58 -4.54
CA PRO A 18 4.16 -8.74 -4.29
C PRO A 18 3.87 -7.50 -3.44
N LEU A 19 2.79 -6.78 -3.72
CA LEU A 19 2.40 -5.61 -2.91
C LEU A 19 2.14 -6.00 -1.46
N ALA A 20 1.44 -7.12 -1.24
CA ALA A 20 1.20 -7.61 0.12
C ALA A 20 2.51 -7.93 0.85
N LYS A 21 3.43 -8.66 0.20
CA LYS A 21 4.75 -8.95 0.77
C LYS A 21 5.56 -7.70 1.06
N PHE A 22 5.45 -6.69 0.20
CA PHE A 22 6.15 -5.43 0.35
C PHE A 22 5.64 -4.61 1.54
N LEU A 23 4.33 -4.62 1.79
CA LEU A 23 3.68 -3.91 2.90
C LEU A 23 3.65 -4.71 4.21
N SER A 24 3.86 -6.03 4.14
CA SER A 24 3.95 -6.89 5.32
C SER A 24 5.23 -6.58 6.11
N GLU A 25 5.10 -5.73 7.12
CA GLU A 25 6.07 -5.54 8.20
C GLU A 25 5.59 -6.27 9.47
N GLU A 26 6.48 -6.52 10.44
CA GLU A 26 6.18 -7.32 11.65
C GLU A 26 5.00 -6.79 12.50
N ILE A 27 4.60 -5.54 12.28
CA ILE A 27 3.57 -4.83 13.04
C ILE A 27 2.20 -4.78 12.34
N PHE A 28 2.09 -5.20 11.08
CA PHE A 28 0.86 -5.11 10.29
C PHE A 28 0.36 -6.47 9.82
N THR A 29 -0.96 -6.68 9.91
CA THR A 29 -1.63 -7.81 9.27
C THR A 29 -2.12 -7.40 7.89
N VAL A 30 -1.60 -8.02 6.83
CA VAL A 30 -2.02 -7.74 5.46
C VAL A 30 -2.94 -8.87 4.95
N MET A 31 -4.13 -8.50 4.50
CA MET A 31 -5.07 -9.40 3.82
C MET A 31 -5.29 -8.95 2.39
N THR A 32 -5.47 -9.91 1.48
CA THR A 32 -5.62 -9.61 0.05
C THR A 32 -6.95 -10.13 -0.47
N PHE A 33 -7.59 -9.33 -1.33
CA PHE A 33 -8.91 -9.58 -1.89
C PHE A 33 -8.91 -9.29 -3.39
N VAL A 34 -9.75 -10.02 -4.12
CA VAL A 34 -9.93 -9.85 -5.56
C VAL A 34 -10.92 -8.73 -5.86
N SER A 35 -11.89 -8.49 -4.98
CA SER A 35 -12.92 -7.47 -5.18
C SER A 35 -13.31 -6.75 -3.87
N PRO A 36 -13.82 -5.51 -3.95
CA PRO A 36 -14.36 -4.80 -2.78
C PRO A 36 -15.46 -5.58 -2.07
N ASN A 37 -16.30 -6.29 -2.83
CA ASN A 37 -17.40 -7.07 -2.25
C ASN A 37 -16.88 -8.17 -1.32
N ASP A 38 -15.75 -8.80 -1.65
CA ASP A 38 -15.18 -9.87 -0.83
C ASP A 38 -14.59 -9.36 0.48
N CYS A 39 -14.14 -8.11 0.51
CA CYS A 39 -13.62 -7.44 1.71
C CYS A 39 -14.67 -7.33 2.82
N PHE A 40 -15.94 -7.14 2.44
CA PHE A 40 -16.99 -6.72 3.37
C PHE A 40 -18.05 -7.80 3.67
N LYS A 41 -17.92 -8.99 3.09
CA LYS A 41 -18.84 -10.12 3.30
C LYS A 41 -18.78 -10.72 4.72
N LYS A 42 -17.64 -10.62 5.42
CA LYS A 42 -17.40 -11.22 6.75
C LYS A 42 -16.93 -10.19 7.80
N SER A 43 -17.41 -8.95 7.67
CA SER A 43 -16.84 -7.77 8.35
C SER A 43 -16.84 -7.78 9.87
N ASP A 44 -17.55 -8.71 10.49
CA ASP A 44 -17.71 -8.72 11.94
C ASP A 44 -16.62 -9.58 12.62
N LEU A 45 -15.83 -10.33 11.85
CA LEU A 45 -14.73 -11.16 12.37
C LEU A 45 -13.35 -10.50 12.27
N ILE A 46 -13.15 -9.57 11.32
CA ILE A 46 -11.84 -8.97 11.06
C ILE A 46 -12.02 -7.46 10.89
N ARG A 47 -11.38 -6.70 11.78
CA ARG A 47 -11.29 -5.25 11.72
C ARG A 47 -10.38 -4.86 10.55
N CYS A 48 -10.76 -3.82 9.81
CA CYS A 48 -9.95 -3.23 8.75
C CYS A 48 -9.61 -1.79 9.15
N ASP A 49 -8.33 -1.47 9.21
CA ASP A 49 -7.81 -0.16 9.60
C ASP A 49 -7.43 0.71 8.37
N LEU A 50 -7.10 0.07 7.25
CA LEU A 50 -6.72 0.73 6.01
C LEU A 50 -7.08 -0.16 4.81
N ILE A 51 -7.52 0.47 3.72
CA ILE A 51 -7.74 -0.20 2.43
C ILE A 51 -6.76 0.37 1.40
N VAL A 52 -6.05 -0.51 0.72
CA VAL A 52 -5.30 -0.20 -0.50
C VAL A 52 -6.10 -0.76 -1.66
N PHE A 53 -6.57 0.11 -2.55
CA PHE A 53 -7.42 -0.26 -3.68
C PHE A 53 -6.72 0.07 -4.99
N VAL A 54 -6.61 -0.92 -5.87
CA VAL A 54 -5.96 -0.81 -7.17
C VAL A 54 -7.01 -0.81 -8.28
N PRO A 55 -7.46 0.36 -8.77
CA PRO A 55 -8.46 0.43 -9.83
C PRO A 55 -7.92 -0.14 -11.14
N ARG A 56 -8.75 -0.92 -11.87
CA ARG A 56 -8.42 -1.44 -13.20
C ARG A 56 -9.48 -1.01 -14.22
N LYS A 57 -9.02 -0.57 -15.40
CA LYS A 57 -9.86 0.01 -16.47
C LYS A 57 -10.99 -0.90 -16.96
N GLU A 58 -10.74 -2.21 -17.01
CA GLU A 58 -11.71 -3.19 -17.54
C GLU A 58 -12.75 -3.64 -16.51
N LYS A 59 -12.61 -3.26 -15.23
CA LYS A 59 -13.49 -3.72 -14.16
C LYS A 59 -14.26 -2.58 -13.52
N ASN A 60 -15.55 -2.81 -13.25
CA ASN A 60 -16.45 -1.87 -12.57
C ASN A 60 -16.14 -1.68 -11.07
N GLU A 61 -14.89 -1.85 -10.64
CA GLU A 61 -14.53 -1.95 -9.22
C GLU A 61 -14.73 -0.64 -8.48
N ILE A 62 -14.58 0.52 -9.12
CA ILE A 62 -14.91 1.83 -8.52
C ILE A 62 -16.42 1.93 -8.23
N LYS A 63 -17.28 1.47 -9.15
CA LYS A 63 -18.73 1.44 -8.91
C LYS A 63 -19.07 0.49 -7.75
N HIS A 64 -18.41 -0.66 -7.68
CA HIS A 64 -18.59 -1.59 -6.56
C HIS A 64 -18.11 -1.00 -5.23
N LEU A 65 -16.97 -0.30 -5.23
CA LEU A 65 -16.45 0.44 -4.08
C LEU A 65 -17.46 1.50 -3.62
N MET A 66 -18.02 2.27 -4.55
CA MET A 66 -19.04 3.29 -4.27
C MET A 66 -20.32 2.74 -3.63
N ASN A 67 -20.62 1.45 -3.86
CA ASN A 67 -21.82 0.78 -3.35
C ASN A 67 -21.63 0.10 -1.99
N ILE A 68 -20.45 0.19 -1.37
CA ILE A 68 -20.20 -0.46 -0.07
C ILE A 68 -21.01 0.20 1.06
N LYS A 69 -21.23 -0.56 2.13
CA LYS A 69 -21.94 -0.07 3.34
C LYS A 69 -21.22 1.15 3.94
N LYS A 70 -22.00 2.13 4.40
CA LYS A 70 -21.51 3.39 4.98
C LYS A 70 -20.48 3.20 6.10
N LYS A 71 -20.58 2.11 6.89
CA LYS A 71 -19.63 1.81 7.98
C LYS A 71 -18.18 1.67 7.51
N PHE A 72 -17.96 1.16 6.29
CA PHE A 72 -16.62 0.97 5.73
C PHE A 72 -16.07 2.22 5.03
N ARG A 73 -16.93 3.17 4.65
CA ARG A 73 -16.49 4.40 3.96
C ARG A 73 -15.64 5.30 4.85
N LYS A 74 -15.74 5.15 6.17
CA LYS A 74 -14.92 5.87 7.15
C LYS A 74 -13.48 5.37 7.22
N ILE A 75 -13.21 4.16 6.74
CA ILE A 75 -11.88 3.56 6.75
C ILE A 75 -11.01 4.33 5.73
N PRO A 76 -9.78 4.74 6.10
CA PRO A 76 -8.85 5.32 5.16
C PRO A 76 -8.64 4.45 3.92
N LEU A 77 -8.64 5.10 2.75
CA LEU A 77 -8.54 4.43 1.46
C LEU A 77 -7.41 5.05 0.63
N ILE A 78 -6.46 4.23 0.21
CA ILE A 78 -5.38 4.59 -0.69
C ILE A 78 -5.68 4.02 -2.07
N PHE A 79 -5.76 4.87 -3.09
CA PHE A 79 -5.78 4.47 -4.49
C PHE A 79 -4.34 4.32 -4.99
N LEU A 80 -3.94 3.09 -5.30
CA LEU A 80 -2.71 2.83 -6.02
C LEU A 80 -2.99 2.89 -7.52
N LEU A 81 -2.56 3.99 -8.14
CA LEU A 81 -2.74 4.26 -9.56
C LEU A 81 -1.71 3.48 -10.36
N THR A 82 -2.13 2.97 -11.51
CA THR A 82 -1.29 2.21 -12.45
C THR A 82 -1.29 2.88 -13.81
N GLU A 83 -0.44 2.46 -14.73
CA GLU A 83 -0.43 3.00 -16.09
C GLU A 83 -1.79 2.84 -16.80
N ASP A 84 -2.50 1.75 -16.52
CA ASP A 84 -3.85 1.49 -17.05
C ASP A 84 -4.93 2.39 -16.44
N PHE A 85 -4.68 2.91 -15.23
CA PHE A 85 -5.61 3.75 -14.49
C PHE A 85 -4.83 4.90 -13.82
N PRO A 86 -4.41 5.90 -14.61
CA PRO A 86 -3.43 6.90 -14.17
C PRO A 86 -4.02 7.98 -13.27
N ASP A 87 -5.35 8.13 -13.22
CA ASP A 87 -5.99 9.12 -12.36
C ASP A 87 -7.37 8.70 -11.89
N VAL A 88 -7.75 9.21 -10.71
CA VAL A 88 -9.04 8.97 -10.07
C VAL A 88 -9.64 10.31 -9.60
N ASN A 89 -10.93 10.51 -9.88
CA ASN A 89 -11.66 11.69 -9.41
C ASN A 89 -12.03 11.54 -7.92
N LEU A 90 -11.19 12.06 -7.04
CA LEU A 90 -11.45 12.02 -5.60
C LEU A 90 -12.67 12.84 -5.20
N THR A 91 -12.99 13.92 -5.92
CA THR A 91 -14.14 14.77 -5.58
C THR A 91 -15.45 13.98 -5.66
N GLU A 92 -15.61 13.14 -6.67
CA GLU A 92 -16.76 12.24 -6.82
C GLU A 92 -16.84 11.21 -5.69
N ILE A 93 -15.70 10.62 -5.32
CA ILE A 93 -15.65 9.58 -4.30
C ILE A 93 -15.87 10.18 -2.90
N THR A 94 -15.32 11.36 -2.62
CA THR A 94 -15.57 12.12 -1.40
C THR A 94 -17.03 12.54 -1.29
N ALA A 95 -17.65 12.99 -2.40
CA ALA A 95 -19.08 13.29 -2.44
C ALA A 95 -19.96 12.06 -2.12
N ASN A 96 -19.46 10.86 -2.43
CA ASN A 96 -20.10 9.60 -2.05
C ASN A 96 -19.81 9.17 -0.59
N GLY A 97 -19.21 10.04 0.22
CA GLY A 97 -19.08 9.86 1.68
C GLY A 97 -17.84 9.08 2.11
N PHE A 98 -16.76 9.13 1.34
CA PHE A 98 -15.42 8.68 1.75
C PHE A 98 -14.58 9.90 2.19
N PRO A 99 -14.40 10.15 3.49
CA PRO A 99 -13.71 11.35 3.97
C PRO A 99 -12.18 11.25 3.91
N ASN A 100 -11.61 10.04 3.91
CA ASN A 100 -10.17 9.80 4.07
C ASN A 100 -9.60 9.10 2.82
N LEU A 101 -9.31 9.88 1.79
CA LEU A 101 -8.83 9.39 0.49
C LEU A 101 -7.41 9.84 0.19
N TYR A 102 -6.61 8.93 -0.35
CA TYR A 102 -5.22 9.19 -0.74
C TYR A 102 -4.92 8.62 -2.12
N LYS A 103 -3.96 9.21 -2.83
CA LYS A 103 -3.42 8.70 -4.09
C LYS A 103 -1.97 8.27 -3.90
N ALA A 104 -1.59 7.17 -4.52
CA ALA A 104 -0.23 6.70 -4.63
C ALA A 104 0.05 6.29 -6.08
N GLY A 105 1.17 6.75 -6.64
CA GLY A 105 1.59 6.36 -7.99
C GLY A 105 2.54 5.16 -8.01
N ASN A 106 2.95 4.67 -6.83
CA ASN A 106 3.84 3.52 -6.69
C ASN A 106 3.74 2.91 -5.28
N ASN A 107 4.34 1.74 -5.10
CA ASN A 107 4.30 0.99 -3.84
C ASN A 107 4.97 1.73 -2.68
N GLU A 108 6.07 2.45 -2.91
CA GLU A 108 6.74 3.26 -1.87
C GLU A 108 5.83 4.34 -1.30
N LYS A 109 5.07 5.03 -2.17
CA LYS A 109 4.12 6.03 -1.73
C LYS A 109 2.96 5.41 -0.94
N VAL A 110 2.53 4.21 -1.30
CA VAL A 110 1.55 3.45 -0.49
C VAL A 110 2.11 3.18 0.91
N ARG A 111 3.36 2.74 1.01
CA ARG A 111 4.03 2.47 2.29
C ARG A 111 4.17 3.72 3.14
N GLU A 112 4.62 4.83 2.55
CA GLU A 112 4.74 6.12 3.23
C GLU A 112 3.41 6.56 3.84
N ILE A 113 2.32 6.54 3.05
CA ILE A 113 0.99 6.93 3.52
C ILE A 113 0.48 5.93 4.57
N MET A 114 0.64 4.63 4.34
CA MET A 114 0.26 3.57 5.27
C MET A 114 0.91 3.78 6.64
N LEU A 115 2.23 4.00 6.67
CA LEU A 115 2.97 4.24 7.90
C LEU A 115 2.53 5.54 8.58
N GLY A 116 2.33 6.63 7.82
CA GLY A 116 1.84 7.89 8.37
C GLY A 116 0.43 7.80 8.98
N LEU A 117 -0.40 6.85 8.52
CA LEU A 117 -1.75 6.63 9.04
C LEU A 117 -1.81 5.64 10.20
N LEU A 118 -0.97 4.61 10.17
CA LEU A 118 -1.11 3.44 11.05
C LEU A 118 0.00 3.29 12.08
N ALA A 119 1.16 3.90 11.90
CA ALA A 119 2.20 3.88 12.91
C ALA A 119 1.71 4.65 14.14
N ALA A 120 1.70 4.00 15.31
CA ALA A 120 1.65 4.72 16.58
C ALA A 120 2.87 5.65 16.63
N GLU A 121 2.75 6.84 17.23
CA GLU A 121 3.82 7.85 17.28
C GLU A 121 5.21 7.21 17.45
N GLY A 122 6.08 7.45 16.46
CA GLY A 122 7.37 6.78 16.34
C GLY A 122 7.33 5.71 15.25
N LEU A 123 7.57 6.13 14.01
CA LEU A 123 8.08 5.22 12.98
C LEU A 123 9.21 4.41 13.61
N PRO A 124 9.21 3.07 13.54
CA PRO A 124 10.42 2.34 13.87
C PRO A 124 11.53 2.96 13.00
N PRO A 125 12.67 3.35 13.61
CA PRO A 125 13.73 4.01 12.86
C PRO A 125 14.05 3.14 11.65
N ARG A 126 14.17 3.77 10.47
CA ARG A 126 14.66 3.10 9.26
C ARG A 126 15.86 2.27 9.70
N THR A 127 15.82 0.96 9.51
CA THR A 127 17.03 0.16 9.62
C THR A 127 18.01 0.76 8.63
N GLU A 128 19.03 1.47 9.15
CA GLU A 128 20.07 2.15 8.37
C GLU A 128 20.92 1.18 7.56
N VAL A 129 20.59 -0.12 7.54
CA VAL A 129 21.23 -1.10 6.69
C VAL A 129 20.81 -0.77 5.26
N PRO A 130 21.70 -0.16 4.44
CA PRO A 130 21.40 0.05 3.05
C PRO A 130 21.16 -1.33 2.44
N HIS A 131 20.17 -1.46 1.57
CA HIS A 131 20.16 -2.63 0.69
C HIS A 131 21.54 -2.66 0.03
N PRO A 132 22.31 -3.77 0.10
CA PRO A 132 23.61 -3.82 -0.51
C PRO A 132 23.42 -3.58 -2.01
N VAL A 133 23.72 -2.37 -2.44
CA VAL A 133 23.77 -2.02 -3.85
C VAL A 133 24.94 -2.84 -4.41
N PRO A 134 24.75 -3.67 -5.45
CA PRO A 134 25.86 -4.36 -6.07
C PRO A 134 26.86 -3.31 -6.57
N ILE A 135 27.96 -3.14 -5.84
CA ILE A 135 29.02 -2.22 -6.22
C ILE A 135 29.74 -2.87 -7.41
N SER A 136 29.83 -2.16 -8.54
CA SER A 136 30.56 -2.67 -9.71
C SER A 136 32.03 -2.90 -9.36
N LYS A 137 32.68 -3.87 -10.05
CA LYS A 137 34.11 -4.17 -9.84
C LYS A 137 35.01 -2.94 -10.00
N GLU A 138 34.62 -2.01 -10.85
CA GLU A 138 35.33 -0.75 -11.08
C GLU A 138 35.39 0.11 -9.82
N VAL A 139 34.26 0.23 -9.11
CA VAL A 139 34.17 0.99 -7.86
C VAL A 139 34.90 0.26 -6.73
N GLN A 140 34.88 -1.08 -6.70
CA GLN A 140 35.69 -1.86 -5.75
C GLN A 140 37.20 -1.63 -5.95
N ASN A 141 37.66 -1.62 -7.20
CA ASN A 141 39.07 -1.38 -7.54
C ASN A 141 39.52 0.04 -7.19
N ALA A 142 38.66 1.04 -7.40
CA ALA A 142 38.94 2.44 -7.04
C ALA A 142 39.08 2.62 -5.52
N ILE A 143 38.23 1.96 -4.72
CA ILE A 143 38.30 1.99 -3.25
C ILE A 143 39.57 1.29 -2.75
N ALA A 144 39.97 0.17 -3.37
CA ALA A 144 41.20 -0.54 -3.01
C ALA A 144 42.45 0.30 -3.31
N ALA A 145 42.48 1.00 -4.45
CA ALA A 145 43.58 1.89 -4.82
C ALA A 145 43.70 3.08 -3.85
N ALA A 146 42.58 3.65 -3.38
CA ALA A 146 42.57 4.77 -2.44
C ALA A 146 42.99 4.40 -1.01
N ARG A 147 42.96 3.12 -0.62
CA ARG A 147 43.38 2.62 0.70
C ARG A 147 44.85 2.18 0.77
N GLY A 148 45.55 2.17 -0.38
CA GLY A 148 46.93 1.70 -0.48
C GLY A 148 48.01 2.79 -0.49
N THR A 149 47.66 4.04 -0.19
CA THR A 149 48.62 5.15 -0.07
C THR A 149 48.76 5.58 1.39
N GLU A 150 49.51 4.81 2.16
CA GLU A 150 50.29 5.25 3.33
C GLU A 150 51.71 4.68 3.23
#